data_AF-A0A2T4YJP7-F1
#
_entry.id   AF-A0A2T4YJP7-F1
#
_cell.length_a   1.000
_cell.length_b   1.000
_cell.length_c   1.000
_cell.angle_alpha   90.00
_cell.angle_beta   90.00
_cell.angle_gamma   90.00
#
_symmetry.space_group_name_H-M   'P 1'
#
loop_
_entity.id
_entity.type
_entity.pdbx_description
1 polymer ?
#
loop_
_entity_poly.entity_id
_entity_poly.type
_entity_poly.pdbx_seq_one_letter_code
_entity_poly.pdbx_strand_id
1 'polypeptide(L)'
;MTSKGCNPLVPHDEAKPRHDAVEPVAAGGGRAANRPETGGLHATQREVAAYIEGLTAGLRAMARSADLDGLAYFLEMARLEASIQGERLARSGGETGSTGDS
;
A
#
# COMPACT_ATOMS: atom_id res chain seq x y z
N MET A 1 -18.41 2.13 -53.98
CA MET A 1 -17.86 2.43 -52.65
C MET A 1 -18.71 1.64 -51.65
N THR A 2 -18.43 0.34 -51.43
CA THR A 2 -17.65 -0.22 -50.29
C THR A 2 -18.16 0.28 -48.94
N SER A 3 -18.60 -0.50 -47.95
CA SER A 3 -18.60 -1.95 -47.74
C SER A 3 -19.66 -2.27 -46.67
N LYS A 4 -20.19 -3.49 -46.75
CA LYS A 4 -20.98 -4.18 -45.72
C LYS A 4 -20.17 -4.35 -44.42
N GLY A 5 -20.86 -4.40 -43.29
CA GLY A 5 -20.31 -4.91 -42.03
C GLY A 5 -21.22 -4.71 -40.83
N CYS A 6 -22.38 -5.39 -40.80
CA CYS A 6 -23.11 -5.62 -39.54
C CYS A 6 -22.28 -6.59 -38.68
N ASN A 7 -21.90 -6.19 -37.47
CA ASN A 7 -21.46 -7.12 -36.45
C ASN A 7 -22.67 -7.62 -35.65
N PRO A 8 -22.96 -8.93 -35.61
CA PRO A 8 -23.95 -9.48 -34.69
C PRO A 8 -23.39 -9.55 -33.26
N LEU A 9 -24.26 -9.23 -32.29
CA LEU A 9 -24.00 -9.47 -30.87
C LEU A 9 -23.79 -10.97 -30.65
N VAL A 10 -22.65 -11.33 -30.07
CA VAL A 10 -22.35 -12.69 -29.63
C VAL A 10 -23.14 -12.97 -28.34
N PRO A 11 -23.94 -14.04 -28.26
CA PRO A 11 -24.48 -14.52 -27.00
C PRO A 11 -23.38 -15.23 -26.22
N HIS A 12 -23.06 -14.75 -25.02
CA HIS A 12 -22.23 -15.48 -24.06
C HIS A 12 -23.06 -16.59 -23.41
N ASP A 13 -23.02 -17.77 -24.03
CA ASP A 13 -23.25 -19.04 -23.35
C ASP A 13 -21.90 -19.53 -22.83
N GLU A 14 -21.56 -19.22 -21.58
CA GLU A 14 -20.46 -19.87 -20.89
C GLU A 14 -20.98 -20.61 -19.66
N ALA A 15 -21.19 -21.90 -19.90
CA ALA A 15 -21.42 -22.92 -18.91
C ALA A 15 -20.33 -22.93 -17.82
N LYS A 16 -20.82 -22.89 -16.58
CA LYS A 16 -20.12 -23.10 -15.31
C LYS A 16 -19.20 -24.34 -15.33
N PRO A 17 -17.87 -24.23 -15.12
CA PRO A 17 -17.04 -25.37 -14.82
C PRO A 17 -17.13 -25.72 -13.33
N ARG A 18 -17.09 -27.02 -13.08
CA ARG A 18 -17.43 -27.70 -11.84
C ARG A 18 -16.29 -27.58 -10.82
N HIS A 19 -16.69 -27.43 -9.56
CA HIS A 19 -15.84 -27.74 -8.41
C HIS A 19 -15.59 -29.26 -8.41
N ASP A 20 -14.47 -29.68 -8.97
CA ASP A 20 -13.94 -31.03 -8.76
C ASP A 20 -12.63 -30.94 -7.96
N ALA A 21 -12.59 -31.79 -6.94
CA ALA A 21 -11.67 -31.77 -5.82
C ALA A 21 -10.20 -31.92 -6.21
N VAL A 22 -9.34 -31.15 -5.53
CA VAL A 22 -7.92 -31.50 -5.37
C VAL A 22 -7.68 -31.62 -3.87
N GLU A 23 -7.53 -32.86 -3.42
CA GLU A 23 -7.17 -33.26 -2.06
C GLU A 23 -5.84 -32.63 -1.61
N PRO A 24 -5.66 -32.38 -0.29
CA PRO A 24 -4.49 -31.69 0.23
C PRO A 24 -3.32 -32.69 0.37
N VAL A 25 -2.29 -32.57 -0.47
CA VAL A 25 -1.03 -33.28 -0.22
C VAL A 25 -0.17 -32.49 0.78
N ALA A 26 -0.26 -32.89 2.04
CA ALA A 26 0.67 -32.50 3.08
C ALA A 26 2.00 -33.25 2.90
N ALA A 27 3.10 -32.54 2.64
CA ALA A 27 4.45 -32.85 3.12
C ALA A 27 5.46 -31.85 2.53
N GLY A 28 5.63 -30.72 3.22
CA GLY A 28 6.69 -29.74 2.95
C GLY A 28 7.21 -29.15 4.26
N GLY A 29 7.46 -29.99 5.26
CA GLY A 29 8.14 -29.59 6.48
C GLY A 29 9.63 -29.47 6.20
N GLY A 30 10.17 -28.24 6.24
CA GLY A 30 11.61 -28.03 6.14
C GLY A 30 12.05 -26.59 5.98
N ARG A 31 12.22 -25.90 7.11
CA ARG A 31 12.91 -24.61 7.32
C ARG A 31 12.18 -23.35 6.85
N ALA A 32 11.22 -22.94 7.69
CA ALA A 32 11.07 -21.54 8.06
C ALA A 32 12.36 -21.05 8.73
N ALA A 33 13.35 -20.65 7.94
CA ALA A 33 14.63 -20.14 8.42
C ALA A 33 15.12 -18.97 7.56
N ASN A 34 14.25 -17.97 7.38
CA ASN A 34 14.62 -16.55 7.30
C ASN A 34 13.35 -15.71 7.07
N ARG A 35 12.77 -15.16 8.13
CA ARG A 35 11.95 -13.94 7.97
C ARG A 35 12.37 -12.88 9.00
N PRO A 36 13.46 -12.16 8.75
CA PRO A 36 13.76 -10.97 9.52
C PRO A 36 14.00 -9.77 8.58
N GLU A 37 12.95 -9.26 7.91
CA GLU A 37 13.13 -8.07 7.04
C GLU A 37 12.00 -7.04 7.19
N THR A 38 10.87 -7.38 7.81
CA THR A 38 9.74 -6.46 7.97
C THR A 38 10.05 -5.30 8.91
N GLY A 39 10.81 -5.54 9.99
CA GLY A 39 11.18 -4.49 10.95
C GLY A 39 12.04 -3.37 10.31
N GLY A 40 12.99 -3.74 9.45
CA GLY A 40 13.83 -2.78 8.72
C GLY A 40 13.03 -1.93 7.75
N LEU A 41 12.09 -2.54 7.01
CA LEU A 41 11.21 -1.82 6.09
C LEU A 41 10.29 -0.82 6.81
N HIS A 42 9.74 -1.19 7.98
CA HIS A 42 8.91 -0.29 8.78
C HIS A 42 9.70 0.90 9.32
N ALA A 43 10.95 0.69 9.74
CA ALA A 43 11.86 1.77 10.15
C ALA A 43 12.12 2.74 8.99
N THR A 44 12.47 2.22 7.80
CA THR A 44 12.68 3.03 6.59
C THR A 44 11.41 3.79 6.19
N GLN A 45 10.23 3.16 6.23
CA GLN A 45 8.97 3.84 5.90
C GLN A 45 8.65 4.97 6.88
N ARG A 46 8.98 4.79 8.17
CA ARG A 46 8.78 5.83 9.19
C ARG A 46 9.72 7.02 8.95
N GLU A 47 10.98 6.76 8.59
CA GLU A 47 11.94 7.81 8.22
C GLU A 47 11.48 8.57 6.98
N VAL A 48 11.00 7.86 5.96
CA VAL A 48 10.44 8.48 4.75
C VAL A 48 9.22 9.33 5.07
N ALA A 49 8.31 8.86 5.94
CA ALA A 49 7.16 9.63 6.38
C ALA A 49 7.57 10.93 7.09
N ALA A 50 8.52 10.87 8.02
CA ALA A 50 9.04 12.05 8.71
C ALA A 50 9.73 13.03 7.74
N TYR A 51 10.47 12.52 6.76
CA TYR A 51 11.09 13.33 5.72
C TYR A 51 10.05 14.08 4.88
N ILE A 52 9.00 13.38 4.42
CA ILE A 52 7.91 13.99 3.64
C ILE A 52 7.19 15.06 4.48
N GLU A 53 6.95 14.80 5.77
CA GLU A 53 6.31 15.76 6.67
C GLU A 53 7.11 17.07 6.75
N GLY A 54 8.43 16.99 6.99
CA GLY A 54 9.30 18.16 7.05
C GLY A 54 9.41 18.89 5.71
N LEU A 55 9.56 18.16 4.61
CA LEU A 55 9.67 18.73 3.27
C LEU A 55 8.39 19.50 2.89
N THR A 56 7.23 18.89 3.09
CA THR A 56 5.93 19.49 2.74
C THR A 56 5.61 20.72 3.58
N ALA A 57 6.06 20.78 4.85
CA ALA A 57 5.95 21.98 5.67
C ALA A 57 6.72 23.18 5.09
N GLY A 58 7.97 22.96 4.65
CA GLY A 58 8.78 23.99 4.01
C GLY A 58 8.20 24.45 2.67
N LEU A 59 7.81 23.50 1.81
CA LEU A 59 7.16 23.80 0.53
C LEU A 59 5.85 24.58 0.71
N ARG A 60 5.06 24.26 1.74
CA ARG A 60 3.81 24.96 2.03
C ARG A 60 4.05 26.42 2.39
N ALA A 61 5.08 26.71 3.19
CA ALA A 61 5.45 28.07 3.53
C ALA A 61 5.85 28.87 2.28
N MET A 62 6.63 28.26 1.38
CA MET A 62 6.99 28.87 0.09
C MET A 62 5.77 29.09 -0.80
N ALA A 63 4.87 28.10 -0.90
CA ALA A 63 3.63 28.22 -1.69
C ALA A 63 2.73 29.36 -1.18
N ARG A 64 2.60 29.52 0.14
CA ARG A 64 1.87 30.64 0.76
C ARG A 64 2.52 31.99 0.46
N SER A 65 3.85 32.06 0.48
CA SER A 65 4.56 33.30 0.15
C SER A 65 4.44 33.71 -1.33
N ALA A 66 4.03 32.78 -2.19
CA ALA A 66 3.83 32.98 -3.61
C ALA A 66 2.34 33.04 -4.01
N ASP A 67 1.42 33.17 -3.05
CA ASP A 67 -0.04 33.20 -3.27
C ASP A 67 -0.59 31.98 -4.03
N LEU A 68 0.06 30.82 -3.88
CA LEU A 68 -0.36 29.55 -4.48
C LEU A 68 -1.21 28.73 -3.50
N ASP A 69 -2.39 29.25 -3.13
CA ASP A 69 -3.23 28.67 -2.07
C ASP A 69 -3.64 27.22 -2.31
N GLY A 70 -3.99 26.87 -3.55
CA GLY A 70 -4.32 25.49 -3.93
C GLY A 70 -3.15 24.53 -3.71
N LEU A 71 -1.93 24.95 -4.05
CA LEU A 71 -0.72 24.17 -3.81
C LEU A 71 -0.43 24.06 -2.31
N ALA A 72 -0.55 25.16 -1.57
CA ALA A 72 -0.37 25.16 -0.11
C ALA A 72 -1.37 24.22 0.60
N TYR A 73 -2.58 24.11 0.09
CA TYR A 73 -3.57 23.15 0.57
C TYR A 73 -3.13 21.69 0.33
N PHE A 74 -2.74 21.33 -0.90
CA PHE A 74 -2.29 19.97 -1.20
C PHE A 74 -1.05 19.58 -0.40
N LEU A 75 -0.13 20.52 -0.18
CA LEU A 75 1.06 20.30 0.64
C LEU A 75 0.70 20.06 2.11
N GLU A 76 -0.31 20.76 2.65
CA GLU A 76 -0.80 20.47 4.00
C GLU A 76 -1.46 19.10 4.09
N MET A 77 -2.25 18.71 3.08
CA MET A 77 -2.86 17.38 3.03
C MET A 77 -1.80 16.28 2.98
N ALA A 78 -0.74 16.46 2.17
CA ALA A 78 0.37 15.53 2.11
C ALA A 78 1.11 15.43 3.45
N ARG A 79 1.31 16.56 4.15
CA ARG A 79 1.90 16.60 5.49
C ARG A 79 1.09 15.82 6.51
N LEU A 80 -0.23 16.02 6.53
CA LEU A 80 -1.13 15.31 7.44
C LEU A 80 -1.12 13.80 7.18
N GLU A 81 -1.16 13.38 5.91
CA GLU A 81 -1.08 11.96 5.56
C GLU A 81 0.26 11.36 6.01
N ALA A 82 1.38 12.05 5.79
CA ALA A 82 2.70 11.60 6.25
C ALA A 82 2.76 11.42 7.77
N SER A 83 2.22 12.36 8.54
CA SER A 83 2.11 12.27 10.00
C SER A 83 1.28 11.05 10.43
N ILE A 84 0.13 10.82 9.80
CA ILE A 84 -0.75 9.67 10.09
C ILE A 84 -0.02 8.35 9.81
N GLN A 85 0.71 8.26 8.70
CA GLN A 85 1.48 7.06 8.35
C GLN A 85 2.64 6.83 9.32
N GLY A 86 3.35 7.88 9.72
CA GLY A 86 4.40 7.80 10.74
C GLY A 86 3.89 7.22 12.07
N GLU A 87 2.70 7.63 12.52
CA GLU A 87 2.07 7.08 13.72
C GLU A 87 1.62 5.62 13.55
N ARG A 88 1.05 5.27 12.40
CA ARG A 88 0.63 3.88 12.09
C ARG A 88 1.84 2.93 12.11
N LEU A 89 2.97 3.38 11.58
CA LEU A 89 4.21 2.62 11.58
C LEU A 89 4.81 2.50 12.99
N ALA A 90 4.73 3.56 13.80
CA ALA A 90 5.15 3.52 15.20
C ALA A 90 4.32 2.53 16.04
N ARG A 91 3.00 2.43 15.78
CA ARG A 91 2.12 1.47 16.45
C ARG A 91 2.36 0.02 16.03
N SER A 92 2.63 -0.23 14.75
CA SER A 92 2.86 -1.60 14.22
C SER A 92 4.25 -2.17 14.54
N GLY A 93 5.24 -1.33 14.87
CA GLY A 93 6.57 -1.78 15.27
C GLY A 93 6.70 -2.23 16.74
N GLY A 94 5.65 -2.08 17.55
CA GLY A 94 5.68 -2.37 19.00
C GLY A 94 5.19 -3.76 19.42
N GLU A 95 4.65 -4.57 18.51
CA GLU A 95 3.94 -5.82 18.87
C GLU A 95 4.81 -7.08 18.91
N THR A 96 6.12 -7.01 18.65
CA THR A 96 7.01 -8.20 18.59
C THR A 96 7.93 -8.38 19.80
N GLY A 97 7.65 -7.74 20.95
CA GLY A 97 8.53 -7.71 22.12
C GLY A 97 7.97 -8.28 23.43
N SER A 98 6.88 -9.05 23.44
CA SER A 98 6.31 -9.60 24.67
C SER A 98 5.84 -11.05 24.51
N THR A 99 6.79 -11.98 24.43
CA THR A 99 6.53 -13.39 24.76
C THR A 99 7.57 -13.87 25.77
N GLY A 100 7.09 -14.10 27.00
CA GLY A 100 7.71 -14.95 28.00
C GLY A 100 8.54 -14.23 29.05
N ASP A 101 7.99 -14.07 30.27
CA ASP A 101 8.52 -14.84 31.41
C ASP A 101 7.48 -14.90 32.55
N SER A 102 7.55 -16.00 33.31
CA SER A 102 6.76 -16.47 34.46
C SER A 102 5.49 -17.28 34.20
#